data_AF-A0A656K1P5-F1
#
_entry.id   AF-A0A656K1P5-F1
#
_cell.length_a   1.000
_cell.length_b   1.000
_cell.length_c   1.000
_cell.angle_alpha   90.00
_cell.angle_beta   90.00
_cell.angle_gamma   90.00
#
_symmetry.space_group_name_H-M   'P 1'
#
loop_
_entity.id
_entity.type
_entity.pdbx_description
1 polymer ?
#
loop_
_entity_poly.entity_id
_entity_poly.type
_entity_poly.pdbx_seq_one_letter_code
_entity_poly.pdbx_strand_id
1 'polypeptide(L)' 'GLADIYLLPQLYAAHRYNVDLSAYPRIQRVERLALQHPAFQRAHPDAQPDTPE' A
#
# COMPACT_ATOMS: atom_id res chain seq x y z
N GLY A 1 -12.25 2.21 3.84
CA GLY A 1 -12.83 3.57 3.95
C GLY A 1 -11.98 4.56 3.15
N LEU A 2 -12.41 5.83 3.04
CA LEU A 2 -11.69 6.83 2.24
C LEU A 2 -10.24 7.06 2.74
N ALA A 3 -10.01 7.00 4.05
CA ALA A 3 -8.68 7.12 4.63
C ALA A 3 -7.70 6.04 4.09
N ASP A 4 -8.16 4.81 3.87
CA ASP A 4 -7.31 3.72 3.40
C ASP A 4 -6.81 3.95 1.96
N ILE A 5 -7.61 4.64 1.13
CA ILE A 5 -7.24 5.01 -0.24
C ILE A 5 -6.03 5.95 -0.25
N TYR A 6 -5.96 6.89 0.70
CA TYR A 6 -4.83 7.81 0.83
C TYR A 6 -3.65 7.17 1.55
N LEU A 7 -3.91 6.24 2.47
CA LEU A 7 -2.88 5.61 3.28
C LEU A 7 -2.01 4.63 2.48
N LEU A 8 -2.61 3.73 1.67
CA LEU A 8 -1.83 2.70 0.98
C LEU A 8 -0.74 3.23 0.03
N PRO A 9 -0.97 4.28 -0.78
CA PRO A 9 0.09 4.86 -1.60
C PRO A 9 1.29 5.34 -0.78
N GLN A 10 1.05 5.87 0.42
CA GLN A 10 2.13 6.30 1.32
C GLN A 10 2.93 5.11 1.86
N LEU A 11 2.27 3.99 2.13
CA LEU A 11 2.94 2.76 2.58
C LEU A 11 3.74 2.11 1.46
N TYR A 12 3.21 2.07 0.24
CA TYR A 12 3.99 1.65 -0.92
C TYR A 12 5.27 2.49 -1.08
N ALA A 13 5.15 3.83 -0.98
CA ALA A 13 6.32 4.70 -1.03
C ALA A 13 7.29 4.43 0.14
N ALA A 14 6.77 4.25 1.36
CA ALA A 14 7.56 3.92 2.54
C ALA A 14 8.38 2.63 2.33
N HIS A 15 7.77 1.56 1.81
CA HIS A 15 8.49 0.32 1.46
C HIS A 15 9.54 0.55 0.37
N ARG A 16 9.19 1.27 -0.70
CA ARG A 16 10.10 1.58 -1.81
C ARG A 16 11.36 2.34 -1.36
N TYR A 17 11.22 3.19 -0.35
CA TYR A 17 12.32 3.98 0.21
C TYR A 17 12.86 3.45 1.54
N ASN A 18 12.50 2.22 1.93
CA ASN A 18 12.97 1.56 3.16
C ASN A 18 12.74 2.38 4.45
N VAL A 19 11.60 3.08 4.54
CA VAL A 19 11.19 3.78 5.75
C VAL A 19 10.76 2.76 6.80
N ASP A 20 11.31 2.85 8.01
CA ASP A 20 10.91 1.96 9.11
C ASP A 20 9.48 2.26 9.58
N LEU A 21 8.62 1.24 9.52
CA LEU A 21 7.22 1.30 9.94
C LEU A 21 6.96 0.55 11.26
N SER A 22 7.99 0.03 11.93
CA SER A 22 7.89 -0.77 13.16
C SER A 22 7.15 -0.04 14.30
N ALA A 23 7.26 1.28 14.34
CA ALA A 23 6.55 2.14 15.30
C ALA A 23 5.04 2.26 15.04
N TYR A 24 4.53 1.77 13.89
CA TYR A 24 3.15 1.97 13.45
C TYR A 24 2.36 0.66 13.22
N PRO A 25 2.24 -0.23 14.23
CA PRO A 25 1.65 -1.57 14.05
C PRO A 25 0.17 -1.55 13.63
N ARG A 26 -0.59 -0.51 14.00
CA ARG A 26 -1.99 -0.36 13.56
C ARG A 26 -2.10 -0.05 12.07
N ILE A 27 -1.17 0.73 11.54
CA ILE A 27 -1.11 1.08 10.12
C ILE A 27 -0.72 -0.15 9.31
N GLN A 28 0.29 -0.90 9.74
CA GLN A 28 0.69 -2.16 9.11
C GLN A 28 -0.45 -3.21 9.13
N ARG A 29 -1.28 -3.23 10.18
CA ARG A 29 -2.48 -4.08 10.20
C ARG A 29 -3.49 -3.68 9.12
N VAL A 30 -3.72 -2.38 8.93
CA VAL A 30 -4.63 -1.87 7.89
C VAL A 30 -4.09 -2.23 6.50
N GLU A 31 -2.81 -2.03 6.25
CA GLU A 31 -2.14 -2.41 5.00
C GLU A 31 -2.39 -3.88 4.65
N ARG A 32 -2.12 -4.78 5.59
CA ARG A 32 -2.30 -6.22 5.38
C ARG A 32 -3.75 -6.60 5.07
N LEU A 33 -4.72 -5.96 5.70
CA LEU A 33 -6.14 -6.19 5.38
C LEU A 33 -6.50 -5.64 3.99
N ALA A 34 -5.97 -4.47 3.64
CA ALA A 34 -6.27 -3.83 2.38
C ALA A 34 -5.63 -4.58 1.19
N LEU A 35 -4.41 -5.11 1.34
CA LEU A 35 -3.74 -5.92 0.32
C LEU A 35 -4.47 -7.24 0.00
N GLN A 36 -5.41 -7.69 0.85
CA GLN A 36 -6.28 -8.84 0.57
C GLN A 36 -7.49 -8.48 -0.30
N HIS A 37 -7.81 -7.19 -0.45
CA HIS A 37 -9.00 -6.77 -1.17
C HIS A 37 -8.70 -6.60 -2.68
N PRO A 38 -9.50 -7.19 -3.58
CA PRO A 38 -9.23 -7.18 -5.03
C PRO A 38 -9.06 -5.78 -5.63
N ALA A 39 -9.82 -4.79 -5.13
CA ALA A 39 -9.70 -3.41 -5.62
C ALA A 39 -8.31 -2.80 -5.36
N PHE A 40 -7.68 -3.10 -4.22
CA PHE A 40 -6.33 -2.60 -3.92
C PHE A 40 -5.25 -3.36 -4.68
N GLN A 41 -5.44 -4.67 -4.90
CA GLN A 41 -4.53 -5.47 -5.75
C GLN A 41 -4.50 -4.95 -7.19
N ARG A 42 -5.68 -4.69 -7.79
CA ARG A 42 -5.75 -4.12 -9.15
C ARG A 42 -5.20 -2.70 -9.25
N ALA A 43 -5.26 -1.94 -8.17
CA ALA A 43 -4.74 -0.58 -8.11
C ALA A 43 -3.26 -0.52 -7.70
N HIS A 44 -2.60 -1.67 -7.48
CA HIS A 44 -1.20 -1.69 -7.10
C HIS A 44 -0.32 -1.09 -8.23
N PRO A 45 0.70 -0.26 -7.92
CA PRO A 45 1.54 0.36 -8.94
C PRO A 45 2.18 -0.62 -9.92
N ASP A 46 2.53 -1.82 -9.46
CA ASP A 46 3.15 -2.86 -10.30
C ASP A 46 2.15 -3.63 -11.19
N ALA A 47 0.85 -3.36 -11.05
CA ALA A 47 -0.22 -3.97 -11.84
C ALA A 47 -0.80 -3.02 -12.89
N GLN A 48 -0.14 -1.88 -13.14
CA GLN A 48 -0.62 -0.87 -14.08
C GLN A 48 -0.03 -1.07 -15.48
N PRO A 49 -0.74 -0.67 -16.56
CA PRO A 49 -0.23 -0.83 -17.92
C PRO A 49 1.05 -0.04 -18.24
N ASP A 50 1.35 0.99 -17.45
CA ASP A 50 2.49 1.88 -17.58
C ASP A 50 3.65 1.55 -16.62
N THR A 51 3.55 0.44 -15.88
CA THR A 51 4.67 -0.05 -15.07
C THR A 51 5.87 -0.37 -15.99
N PRO A 52 7.08 0.14 -15.70
CA PRO A 52 8.28 -0.21 -16.47
C PRO A 52 8.57 -1.72 -16.46
N GLU A 53 9.12 -2.26 -17.56
CA GLU A 53 9.62 -3.65 -17.63
C GLU A 53 10.84 -3.88 -16.72
#